data_AF-A0A969SQ57-F1
#
_entry.id   AF-A0A969SQ57-F1
#
_cell.length_a   1.000
_cell.length_b   1.000
_cell.length_c   1.000
_cell.angle_alpha   90.00
_cell.angle_beta   90.00
_cell.angle_gamma   90.00
#
_symmetry.space_group_name_H-M   'P 1'
#
loop_
_entity.id
_entity.type
_entity.pdbx_description
1 polymer ?
#
loop_
_entity_poly.entity_id
_entity_poly.type
_entity_poly.pdbx_seq_one_letter_code
_entity_poly.pdbx_strand_id
1 'polypeptide(L)'
;MTVATQQDNLQLLASNLEEYLRADVRSGEFFAVKCAVKNHQLMILTEHPQGVAVDTQHIFTVLQEGLQNNSREYPQEKIEIFLRVVGVKLPYAKRSLTIEKQYITTKQEPEFSNVENSSALTYSPIKEDESNNYLEKIPVSTKLQSNLVGFNPKLILLTVIGVIVSATLAGAYIATRPCLITKCNQLKTAEYLNNSYGELIGKINSEQDLARLQSKIDFTTTSLGKIPGFSPYSQQSQQVALSLSEKSQQIQQVFTAVQAAQIATQKSQLPVSSLSELQDRKRLWRQAIAPIEAISRNDALYEFVQAKAVSYRDNLQAVNQQLLAEDKWLKKITSAKAVSIVAEKREATAKTTSEWQQVESTWQVVINALTVIPVESSAYSDAQKLIFEYKPRLLAVKNRNTNELMAAKAYKQALNAVNLAKRYEQQNQWNAAVAQWQTALSAAKQVSSNSTYNIETQKLIEPASVSLQQAQEKLNVYSRIQKTRSDLERTCSGEVRVCTYIMNNQGITVRIAPDYEQSLQDSLMEASAQGNPELIAGVNEHLQTLQQALEAISDNADVPLVVYDAQGNVIYERKLN
;
A
#
# COMPACT_ATOMS: atom_id res chain seq x y z
N MET A 1 -9.69 -9.97 -25.08
CA MET A 1 -9.01 -8.72 -24.70
C MET A 1 -8.41 -8.11 -25.96
N THR A 2 -8.59 -6.82 -26.20
CA THR A 2 -7.97 -6.14 -27.35
C THR A 2 -6.47 -5.97 -27.07
N VAL A 3 -5.63 -6.00 -28.10
CA VAL A 3 -4.15 -5.89 -27.97
C VAL A 3 -3.73 -4.63 -27.18
N ALA A 4 -4.48 -3.54 -27.29
CA ALA A 4 -4.26 -2.30 -26.53
C ALA A 4 -4.46 -2.49 -25.00
N THR A 5 -5.51 -3.17 -24.57
CA THR A 5 -5.77 -3.42 -23.14
C THR A 5 -4.74 -4.33 -22.48
N GLN A 6 -4.11 -5.22 -23.24
CA GLN A 6 -3.05 -6.09 -22.73
C GLN A 6 -1.72 -5.32 -22.57
N GLN A 7 -1.42 -4.38 -23.47
CA GLN A 7 -0.23 -3.54 -23.41
C GLN A 7 -0.26 -2.60 -22.19
N ASP A 8 -1.40 -1.95 -21.96
CA ASP A 8 -1.57 -1.02 -20.82
C ASP A 8 -1.41 -1.74 -19.48
N ASN A 9 -1.94 -2.97 -19.37
CA ASN A 9 -1.78 -3.79 -18.17
C ASN A 9 -0.31 -4.21 -17.96
N LEU A 10 0.40 -4.63 -19.01
CA LEU A 10 1.83 -5.00 -18.87
C LEU A 10 2.70 -3.81 -18.46
N GLN A 11 2.35 -2.61 -18.90
CA GLN A 11 3.04 -1.38 -18.51
C GLN A 11 2.74 -1.01 -17.06
N LEU A 12 1.51 -1.21 -16.60
CA LEU A 12 1.14 -1.06 -15.18
C LEU A 12 1.92 -2.05 -14.30
N LEU A 13 2.00 -3.32 -14.71
CA LEU A 13 2.78 -4.34 -14.00
C LEU A 13 4.26 -3.97 -13.91
N ALA A 14 4.85 -3.50 -15.02
CA ALA A 14 6.24 -3.05 -15.04
C ALA A 14 6.48 -1.92 -14.03
N SER A 15 5.63 -0.88 -14.04
CA SER A 15 5.70 0.23 -13.08
C SER A 15 5.56 -0.22 -11.63
N ASN A 16 4.65 -1.16 -11.35
CA ASN A 16 4.49 -1.70 -10.00
C ASN A 16 5.77 -2.42 -9.54
N LEU A 17 6.37 -3.25 -10.40
CA LEU A 17 7.60 -3.98 -10.09
C LEU A 17 8.80 -3.06 -9.89
N GLU A 18 8.90 -1.95 -10.64
CA GLU A 18 9.90 -0.90 -10.40
C GLU A 18 9.74 -0.27 -9.02
N GLU A 19 8.51 -0.01 -8.57
CA GLU A 19 8.27 0.55 -7.23
C GLU A 19 8.63 -0.44 -6.12
N TYR A 20 8.39 -1.75 -6.29
CA TYR A 20 8.87 -2.78 -5.36
C TYR A 20 10.40 -2.75 -5.25
N LEU A 21 11.10 -2.67 -6.39
CA LEU A 21 12.56 -2.55 -6.40
C LEU A 21 13.02 -1.27 -5.68
N ARG A 22 12.39 -0.13 -5.94
CA ARG A 22 12.72 1.15 -5.29
C ARG A 22 12.49 1.11 -3.78
N ALA A 23 11.47 0.40 -3.32
CA ALA A 23 11.14 0.31 -1.90
C ALA A 23 12.10 -0.58 -1.10
N ASP A 24 12.47 -1.75 -1.65
CA ASP A 24 13.17 -2.79 -0.89
C ASP A 24 14.63 -3.04 -1.34
N VAL A 25 15.05 -2.54 -2.50
CA VAL A 25 16.44 -2.64 -2.99
C VAL A 25 17.14 -1.29 -2.84
N ARG A 26 18.32 -1.28 -2.19
CA ARG A 26 19.08 -0.05 -1.90
C ARG A 26 19.44 0.77 -3.14
N SER A 27 19.60 0.11 -4.29
CA SER A 27 19.87 0.69 -5.61
C SER A 27 18.64 0.66 -6.54
N GLY A 28 17.45 0.42 -5.97
CA GLY A 28 16.19 0.17 -6.70
C GLY A 28 15.79 1.26 -7.69
N GLU A 29 16.16 2.51 -7.41
CA GLU A 29 15.91 3.67 -8.28
C GLU A 29 16.62 3.63 -9.65
N PHE A 30 17.66 2.80 -9.79
CA PHE A 30 18.41 2.66 -11.05
C PHE A 30 17.93 1.50 -11.92
N PHE A 31 16.92 0.75 -11.47
CA PHE A 31 16.37 -0.37 -12.22
C PHE A 31 15.15 0.05 -13.03
N ALA A 32 15.12 -0.36 -14.29
CA ALA A 32 13.96 -0.26 -15.17
C ALA A 32 13.41 -1.67 -15.45
N VAL A 33 12.09 -1.83 -15.43
CA VAL A 33 11.42 -3.11 -15.67
C VAL A 33 10.59 -3.01 -16.95
N LYS A 34 10.63 -4.07 -17.75
CA LYS A 34 9.80 -4.23 -18.95
C LYS A 34 9.14 -5.60 -18.92
N CYS A 35 7.83 -5.62 -19.14
CA CYS A 35 7.04 -6.84 -19.14
C CYS A 35 6.55 -7.14 -20.56
N ALA A 36 6.62 -8.41 -20.97
CA ALA A 36 6.10 -8.89 -22.24
C ALA A 36 5.52 -10.29 -22.08
N VAL A 37 4.52 -10.64 -22.88
CA VAL A 37 3.99 -12.01 -22.93
C VAL A 37 4.44 -12.66 -24.23
N LYS A 38 5.10 -13.82 -24.14
CA LYS A 38 5.50 -14.64 -25.28
C LYS A 38 5.21 -16.10 -24.98
N ASN A 39 4.56 -16.81 -25.91
CA ASN A 39 4.23 -18.23 -25.76
C ASN A 39 3.46 -18.58 -24.46
N HIS A 40 2.51 -17.74 -24.03
CA HIS A 40 1.78 -17.89 -22.75
C HIS A 40 2.71 -17.86 -21.51
N GLN A 41 3.86 -17.21 -21.63
CA GLN A 41 4.78 -16.96 -20.53
C GLN A 41 4.96 -15.46 -20.35
N LEU A 42 4.91 -15.01 -19.10
CA LEU A 42 5.25 -13.64 -18.75
C LEU A 42 6.78 -13.52 -18.65
N MET A 43 7.36 -12.68 -19.49
CA MET A 43 8.78 -12.35 -19.45
C MET A 43 8.96 -10.96 -18.84
N ILE A 44 9.82 -10.87 -17.84
CA ILE A 44 10.12 -9.64 -17.10
C ILE A 44 11.61 -9.37 -17.28
N LEU A 45 11.93 -8.27 -17.94
CA LEU A 45 13.29 -7.80 -18.12
C LEU A 45 13.56 -6.65 -17.16
N THR A 46 14.52 -6.83 -16.28
CA THR A 46 14.99 -5.84 -15.31
C THR A 46 16.38 -5.37 -15.73
N GLU A 47 16.51 -4.09 -16.06
CA GLU A 47 17.72 -3.48 -16.58
C GLU A 47 18.30 -2.47 -15.60
N HIS A 48 19.63 -2.34 -15.53
CA HIS A 48 20.31 -1.30 -14.75
C HIS A 48 21.57 -0.78 -15.47
N PRO A 49 22.04 0.45 -15.19
CA PRO A 49 23.28 0.96 -15.74
C PRO A 49 24.51 0.25 -15.17
N GLN A 50 25.63 0.35 -15.89
CA GLN A 50 26.93 -0.18 -15.45
C GLN A 50 27.40 0.58 -14.21
N GLY A 51 27.91 -0.15 -13.19
CA GLY A 51 28.39 0.44 -11.94
C GLY A 51 27.38 0.43 -10.78
N VAL A 52 26.14 0.00 -11.01
CA VAL A 52 25.17 -0.23 -9.93
C VAL A 52 25.51 -1.52 -9.18
N ALA A 53 25.57 -1.46 -7.85
CA ALA A 53 25.70 -2.65 -7.02
C ALA A 53 24.40 -3.47 -7.07
N VAL A 54 24.51 -4.73 -7.46
CA VAL A 54 23.38 -5.63 -7.68
C VAL A 54 23.47 -6.84 -6.75
N ASP A 55 22.49 -6.98 -5.86
CA ASP A 55 22.22 -8.25 -5.18
C ASP A 55 21.14 -9.00 -5.97
N THR A 56 21.58 -9.94 -6.80
CA THR A 56 20.70 -10.70 -7.71
C THR A 56 19.63 -11.49 -6.96
N GLN A 57 19.94 -12.05 -5.78
CA GLN A 57 18.99 -12.87 -5.02
C GLN A 57 17.94 -12.01 -4.33
N HIS A 58 18.36 -10.89 -3.76
CA HIS A 58 17.44 -9.93 -3.15
C HIS A 58 16.48 -9.36 -4.20
N ILE A 59 16.98 -8.97 -5.38
CA ILE A 59 16.14 -8.47 -6.47
C ILE A 59 15.10 -9.50 -6.92
N PHE A 60 15.51 -10.75 -7.14
CA PHE A 60 14.55 -11.79 -7.52
C PHE A 60 13.48 -12.04 -6.45
N THR A 61 13.86 -11.97 -5.17
CA THR A 61 12.92 -12.10 -4.05
C THR A 61 11.91 -10.97 -4.05
N VAL A 62 12.36 -9.73 -4.16
CA VAL A 62 11.49 -8.54 -4.23
C VAL A 62 10.55 -8.59 -5.43
N LEU A 63 11.05 -8.97 -6.60
CA LEU A 63 10.21 -9.11 -7.81
C LEU A 63 9.19 -10.25 -7.66
N GLN A 64 9.56 -11.35 -7.03
CA GLN A 64 8.65 -12.46 -6.75
C GLN A 64 7.52 -12.03 -5.80
N GLU A 65 7.85 -11.31 -4.72
CA GLU A 65 6.85 -10.75 -3.79
C GLU A 65 5.92 -9.75 -4.49
N GLY A 66 6.47 -8.89 -5.35
CA GLY A 66 5.70 -7.98 -6.19
C GLY A 66 4.72 -8.73 -7.11
N LEU A 67 5.17 -9.82 -7.74
CA LEU A 67 4.32 -10.64 -8.60
C LEU A 67 3.23 -11.39 -7.84
N GLN A 68 3.52 -11.92 -6.64
CA GLN A 68 2.52 -12.58 -5.81
C GLN A 68 1.40 -11.62 -5.40
N ASN A 69 1.73 -10.38 -5.07
CA ASN A 69 0.75 -9.35 -4.72
C ASN A 69 -0.11 -8.88 -5.91
N ASN A 70 0.40 -9.01 -7.14
CA ASN A 70 -0.30 -8.64 -8.38
C ASN A 70 -0.91 -9.86 -9.12
N SER A 71 -0.82 -11.07 -8.54
CA SER A 71 -1.15 -12.35 -9.19
C SER A 71 -2.59 -12.50 -9.66
N ARG A 72 -3.53 -11.73 -9.08
CA ARG A 72 -4.95 -11.73 -9.50
C ARG A 72 -5.19 -11.11 -10.88
N GLU A 73 -4.31 -10.23 -11.34
CA GLU A 73 -4.47 -9.51 -12.61
C GLU A 73 -3.76 -10.20 -13.79
N TYR A 74 -2.83 -11.13 -13.52
CA TYR A 74 -2.02 -11.79 -14.55
C TYR A 74 -2.05 -13.33 -14.35
N PRO A 75 -3.03 -14.04 -14.95
CA PRO A 75 -3.23 -15.47 -14.73
C PRO A 75 -2.24 -16.35 -15.52
N GLN A 76 -0.95 -16.00 -15.56
CA GLN A 76 0.08 -16.74 -16.28
C GLN A 76 0.71 -17.80 -15.38
N GLU A 77 0.80 -19.04 -15.87
CA GLU A 77 1.29 -20.19 -15.10
C GLU A 77 2.83 -20.25 -15.02
N LYS A 78 3.53 -19.57 -15.93
CA LYS A 78 5.00 -19.56 -16.01
C LYS A 78 5.52 -18.13 -16.21
N ILE A 79 6.44 -17.73 -15.35
CA ILE A 79 7.06 -16.40 -15.35
C ILE A 79 8.58 -16.56 -15.45
N GLU A 80 9.21 -15.79 -16.33
CA GLU A 80 10.67 -15.70 -16.44
C GLU A 80 11.14 -14.27 -16.15
N ILE A 81 12.06 -14.13 -15.21
CA ILE A 81 12.67 -12.86 -14.83
C ILE A 81 14.12 -12.85 -15.31
N PHE A 82 14.53 -11.77 -15.98
CA PHE A 82 15.85 -11.57 -16.55
C PHE A 82 16.49 -10.31 -16.00
N LEU A 83 17.77 -10.37 -15.66
CA LEU A 83 18.58 -9.24 -15.20
C LEU A 83 19.65 -8.90 -16.24
N ARG A 84 19.77 -7.62 -16.57
CA ARG A 84 20.64 -7.15 -17.66
C ARG A 84 21.24 -5.78 -17.37
N VAL A 85 22.45 -5.56 -17.90
CA VAL A 85 23.05 -4.22 -17.95
C VAL A 85 22.53 -3.50 -19.20
N VAL A 86 22.09 -2.25 -19.07
CA VAL A 86 21.62 -1.44 -20.21
C VAL A 86 22.67 -1.41 -21.32
N GLY A 87 22.26 -1.71 -22.55
CA GLY A 87 23.14 -1.75 -23.73
C GLY A 87 23.80 -3.11 -24.00
N VAL A 88 23.75 -4.06 -23.06
CA VAL A 88 24.23 -5.44 -23.27
C VAL A 88 23.11 -6.29 -23.87
N LYS A 89 23.42 -7.13 -24.87
CA LYS A 89 22.40 -7.94 -25.56
C LYS A 89 21.83 -9.07 -24.69
N LEU A 90 22.69 -9.77 -23.94
CA LEU A 90 22.32 -10.95 -23.16
C LEU A 90 22.11 -10.60 -21.67
N PRO A 91 21.08 -11.13 -21.02
CA PRO A 91 20.95 -11.05 -19.56
C PRO A 91 22.04 -11.87 -18.89
N TYR A 92 22.55 -11.38 -17.75
CA TYR A 92 23.59 -12.08 -16.98
C TYR A 92 22.99 -12.99 -15.90
N ALA A 93 21.71 -12.83 -15.56
CA ALA A 93 21.01 -13.70 -14.62
C ALA A 93 19.54 -13.91 -15.05
N LYS A 94 19.00 -15.09 -14.70
CA LYS A 94 17.64 -15.53 -15.01
C LYS A 94 17.04 -16.30 -13.83
N ARG A 95 15.74 -16.16 -13.59
CA ARG A 95 14.95 -17.00 -12.66
C ARG A 95 13.59 -17.34 -13.26
N SER A 96 13.16 -18.59 -13.11
CA SER A 96 11.85 -19.07 -13.54
C SER A 96 10.96 -19.32 -12.31
N LEU A 97 9.68 -18.94 -12.39
CA LEU A 97 8.69 -19.07 -11.33
C LEU A 97 7.39 -19.70 -11.87
N THR A 98 6.73 -20.48 -11.02
CA THR A 98 5.40 -21.05 -11.25
C THR A 98 4.48 -20.55 -10.14
N ILE A 99 3.33 -19.94 -10.49
CA ILE A 99 2.33 -19.47 -9.52
C ILE A 99 1.20 -20.49 -9.47
N GLU A 100 0.99 -21.15 -8.33
CA GLU A 100 -0.17 -22.05 -8.12
C GLU A 100 -1.46 -21.24 -7.97
N LYS A 101 -2.47 -21.55 -8.78
CA LYS A 101 -3.82 -20.96 -8.66
C LYS A 101 -4.54 -21.57 -7.46
N GLN A 102 -4.85 -20.77 -6.44
CA GLN A 102 -5.81 -21.15 -5.41
C GLN A 102 -7.24 -20.88 -5.93
N TYR A 103 -7.91 -21.91 -6.45
CA TYR A 103 -9.35 -21.87 -6.71
C TYR A 103 -10.11 -22.14 -5.41
N ILE A 104 -10.80 -21.14 -4.87
CA ILE A 104 -11.86 -21.38 -3.87
C ILE A 104 -13.10 -21.81 -4.66
N THR A 105 -13.39 -23.12 -4.67
CA THR A 105 -14.67 -23.64 -5.16
C THR A 105 -15.69 -23.60 -4.02
N THR A 106 -16.57 -22.61 -4.05
CA THR A 106 -17.82 -22.65 -3.30
C THR A 106 -18.80 -23.55 -4.04
N LYS A 107 -18.92 -24.81 -3.61
CA LYS A 107 -20.08 -25.65 -3.90
C LYS A 107 -20.57 -26.24 -2.59
N GLN A 108 -21.70 -25.73 -2.11
CA GLN A 108 -22.60 -26.48 -1.25
C GLN A 108 -24.01 -25.99 -1.51
N GLU A 109 -24.74 -26.79 -2.29
CA GLU A 109 -26.20 -26.82 -2.36
C GLU A 109 -26.70 -27.70 -1.19
N PRO A 110 -27.88 -27.42 -0.61
CA PRO A 110 -28.24 -27.92 0.71
C PRO A 110 -28.91 -29.29 0.64
N GLU A 111 -28.41 -30.25 1.40
CA GLU A 111 -29.16 -31.45 1.76
C GLU A 111 -29.73 -31.32 3.17
N PHE A 112 -31.06 -31.37 3.20
CA PHE A 112 -31.89 -31.53 4.39
C PHE A 112 -31.70 -32.93 5.00
N SER A 113 -31.47 -33.00 6.29
CA SER A 113 -31.99 -34.09 7.13
C SER A 113 -32.21 -33.60 8.56
N ASN A 114 -33.48 -33.61 8.96
CA ASN A 114 -33.99 -33.34 10.30
C ASN A 114 -33.54 -34.40 11.32
N VAL A 115 -33.45 -34.02 12.61
CA VAL A 115 -34.38 -34.43 13.69
C VAL A 115 -33.86 -33.86 15.04
N GLU A 116 -34.70 -33.00 15.66
CA GLU A 116 -35.10 -32.87 17.08
C GLU A 116 -34.11 -33.30 18.20
N ASN A 117 -33.98 -32.63 19.36
CA ASN A 117 -34.97 -31.87 20.14
C ASN A 117 -34.31 -31.09 21.31
N SER A 118 -35.02 -30.07 21.82
CA SER A 118 -35.04 -29.54 23.21
C SER A 118 -33.76 -28.88 23.81
N SER A 119 -33.77 -27.70 24.42
CA SER A 119 -34.84 -26.85 24.98
C SER A 119 -34.40 -25.39 25.05
N ALA A 120 -35.37 -24.50 24.83
CA ALA A 120 -35.31 -23.10 25.19
C ALA A 120 -35.45 -22.91 26.70
N LEU A 121 -34.71 -21.96 27.28
CA LEU A 121 -35.23 -21.12 28.36
C LEU A 121 -34.60 -19.72 28.30
N THR A 122 -35.49 -18.76 28.05
CA THR A 122 -35.39 -17.33 28.24
C THR A 122 -35.31 -16.99 29.73
N TYR A 123 -34.46 -16.05 30.15
CA TYR A 123 -34.82 -15.15 31.27
C TYR A 123 -34.05 -13.82 31.21
N SER A 124 -34.79 -12.76 31.46
CA SER A 124 -34.39 -11.34 31.50
C SER A 124 -34.01 -10.91 32.94
N PRO A 125 -33.45 -9.70 33.15
CA PRO A 125 -32.75 -9.31 34.37
C PRO A 125 -33.67 -8.74 35.45
N ILE A 126 -33.27 -8.85 36.72
CA ILE A 126 -33.86 -8.08 37.85
C ILE A 126 -32.71 -7.51 38.70
N LYS A 127 -32.83 -6.20 38.98
CA LYS A 127 -32.13 -5.41 39.99
C LYS A 127 -32.95 -5.34 41.28
N GLU A 128 -32.27 -5.16 42.41
CA GLU A 128 -32.51 -4.19 43.52
C GLU A 128 -31.64 -4.66 44.71
N ASP A 129 -30.61 -3.89 45.12
CA ASP A 129 -30.59 -2.86 46.19
C ASP A 129 -30.85 -3.48 47.59
N GLU A 130 -30.25 -3.14 48.73
CA GLU A 130 -29.27 -2.15 49.19
C GLU A 130 -28.87 -2.58 50.64
N SER A 131 -27.71 -2.15 51.14
CA SER A 131 -27.45 -1.68 52.54
C SER A 131 -26.05 -2.06 53.10
N ASN A 132 -25.18 -1.04 53.14
CA ASN A 132 -24.30 -0.55 54.23
C ASN A 132 -23.43 -1.56 55.03
N ASN A 133 -22.16 -1.30 55.40
CA ASN A 133 -21.48 -0.05 55.74
C ASN A 133 -19.93 -0.23 55.70
N TYR A 134 -19.24 0.91 55.66
CA TYR A 134 -17.81 1.17 55.74
C TYR A 134 -17.09 0.56 56.95
N LEU A 135 -15.84 0.09 56.76
CA LEU A 135 -14.72 0.41 57.65
C LEU A 135 -13.35 0.23 56.95
N GLU A 136 -12.79 1.38 56.57
CA GLU A 136 -11.45 1.86 56.87
C GLU A 136 -10.17 1.01 56.66
N LYS A 137 -9.27 1.64 55.90
CA LYS A 137 -7.86 1.36 55.62
C LYS A 137 -7.02 1.03 56.86
N ILE A 138 -6.15 0.03 56.75
CA ILE A 138 -4.87 -0.03 57.47
C ILE A 138 -3.75 -0.40 56.47
N PRO A 139 -2.70 0.43 56.32
CA PRO A 139 -1.54 0.11 55.49
C PRO A 139 -0.50 -0.69 56.27
N VAL A 140 0.05 -1.74 55.66
CA VAL A 140 1.23 -2.45 56.17
C VAL A 140 2.42 -2.06 55.29
N SER A 141 3.28 -1.19 55.84
CA SER A 141 4.65 -0.99 55.36
C SER A 141 5.55 -0.91 56.58
N THR A 142 6.30 -1.99 56.83
CA THR A 142 7.31 -2.06 57.87
C THR A 142 8.67 -1.88 57.20
N LYS A 143 9.25 -0.69 57.41
CA LYS A 143 10.66 -0.39 57.14
C LYS A 143 11.55 -1.35 57.93
N LEU A 144 12.39 -2.11 57.25
CA LEU A 144 13.55 -2.77 57.84
C LEU A 144 14.68 -1.75 57.92
N GLN A 145 14.83 -1.09 59.07
CA GLN A 145 16.00 -0.27 59.39
C GLN A 145 17.08 -1.15 60.02
N SER A 146 18.21 -1.20 59.33
CA SER A 146 19.53 -1.61 59.80
C SER A 146 19.94 -0.83 61.05
N ASN A 147 20.30 -1.53 62.13
CA ASN A 147 21.14 -0.97 63.18
C ASN A 147 22.39 -1.83 63.34
N LEU A 148 23.51 -1.22 62.92
CA LEU A 148 24.88 -1.63 63.19
C LEU A 148 25.27 -1.24 64.61
N VAL A 149 26.06 -2.11 65.21
CA VAL A 149 26.71 -1.98 66.52
C VAL A 149 27.74 -0.85 66.49
N GLY A 150 27.77 -0.03 67.54
CA GLY A 150 28.82 0.94 67.85
C GLY A 150 29.05 1.01 69.37
N PHE A 151 30.32 0.89 69.77
CA PHE A 151 30.78 0.60 71.14
C PHE A 151 31.21 1.88 71.91
N ASN A 152 30.75 2.04 73.17
CA ASN A 152 31.39 2.61 74.39
C ASN A 152 31.79 4.12 74.49
N PRO A 153 32.15 4.67 75.70
CA PRO A 153 31.79 4.37 77.11
C PRO A 153 31.59 5.64 78.01
N LYS A 154 31.13 5.45 79.27
CA LYS A 154 31.26 6.27 80.53
C LYS A 154 29.96 6.13 81.37
N LEU A 155 29.87 6.09 82.70
CA LEU A 155 30.77 6.04 83.86
C LEU A 155 29.81 6.05 85.11
N ILE A 156 30.00 5.16 86.11
CA ILE A 156 29.64 5.29 87.56
C ILE A 156 28.12 5.33 87.94
N LEU A 157 27.55 4.63 88.95
CA LEU A 157 27.89 4.42 90.38
C LEU A 157 27.16 3.20 91.01
N LEU A 158 27.75 2.66 92.08
CA LEU A 158 27.37 1.63 93.08
C LEU A 158 25.93 1.77 93.68
N THR A 159 25.24 0.71 94.18
CA THR A 159 25.45 -0.03 95.47
C THR A 159 24.72 -1.42 95.49
N VAL A 160 25.32 -2.58 95.84
CA VAL A 160 25.49 -3.26 97.18
C VAL A 160 24.13 -3.79 97.74
N ILE A 161 23.80 -5.08 98.01
CA ILE A 161 24.40 -6.22 98.78
C ILE A 161 23.76 -7.56 98.33
N GLY A 162 24.50 -8.69 98.36
CA GLY A 162 23.88 -10.03 98.42
C GLY A 162 24.85 -11.20 98.18
N VAL A 163 25.48 -11.68 99.25
CA VAL A 163 26.58 -12.66 99.29
C VAL A 163 26.05 -14.10 99.44
N ILE A 164 26.54 -15.00 98.57
CA ILE A 164 26.83 -16.44 98.73
C ILE A 164 25.69 -17.40 99.12
N VAL A 165 25.40 -18.38 98.24
CA VAL A 165 25.47 -19.85 98.44
C VAL A 165 24.81 -20.54 97.23
N SER A 166 25.60 -21.26 96.42
CA SER A 166 25.32 -22.59 95.80
C SER A 166 26.18 -22.84 94.55
N ALA A 167 27.46 -23.11 94.77
CA ALA A 167 28.43 -23.55 93.76
C ALA A 167 28.27 -25.03 93.36
N THR A 168 27.06 -25.60 93.33
CA THR A 168 26.85 -27.03 93.06
C THR A 168 25.65 -27.33 92.16
N LEU A 169 25.23 -26.39 91.31
CA LEU A 169 24.17 -26.62 90.30
C LEU A 169 24.55 -26.18 88.86
N ALA A 170 25.82 -25.83 88.61
CA ALA A 170 26.31 -25.59 87.24
C ALA A 170 26.81 -26.87 86.54
N GLY A 171 27.02 -27.97 87.27
CA GLY A 171 27.51 -29.24 86.72
C GLY A 171 26.43 -30.09 86.02
N ALA A 172 25.15 -29.88 86.33
CA ALA A 172 24.06 -30.71 85.79
C ALA A 172 23.46 -30.17 84.48
N TYR A 173 23.62 -28.88 84.16
CA TYR A 173 23.10 -28.28 82.92
C TYR A 173 24.00 -28.48 81.69
N ILE A 174 25.20 -29.05 81.90
CA ILE A 174 26.17 -29.38 80.85
C ILE A 174 25.99 -30.86 80.42
N ALA A 175 25.27 -31.69 81.17
CA ALA A 175 25.08 -33.11 80.83
C ALA A 175 23.88 -33.40 79.91
N THR A 176 22.98 -32.42 79.68
CA THR A 176 21.77 -32.62 78.87
C THR A 176 21.89 -32.11 77.43
N ARG A 177 23.00 -31.47 77.05
CA ARG A 177 23.20 -31.08 75.65
C ARG A 177 23.79 -32.24 74.85
N PRO A 178 23.15 -32.64 73.73
CA PRO A 178 23.76 -33.60 72.81
C PRO A 178 25.11 -33.04 72.33
N CYS A 179 26.11 -33.90 72.17
CA CYS A 179 27.49 -33.59 71.74
C CYS A 179 28.51 -33.19 72.84
N LEU A 180 28.23 -33.42 74.14
CA LEU A 180 29.20 -33.14 75.20
C LEU A 180 29.99 -34.35 75.73
N ILE A 181 29.42 -35.57 75.74
CA ILE A 181 30.14 -36.78 76.22
C ILE A 181 29.85 -38.02 75.36
N THR A 182 28.69 -38.12 74.71
CA THR A 182 28.34 -39.28 73.85
C THR A 182 27.68 -38.83 72.54
N LYS A 183 28.11 -39.48 71.43
CA LYS A 183 27.62 -39.42 70.03
C LYS A 183 26.85 -38.15 69.62
N CYS A 184 27.47 -37.31 68.79
CA CYS A 184 26.84 -36.13 68.20
C CYS A 184 25.98 -36.49 66.98
N ASN A 185 24.68 -36.70 67.18
CA ASN A 185 23.75 -37.06 66.10
C ASN A 185 23.63 -35.97 65.02
N GLN A 186 23.76 -34.69 65.42
CA GLN A 186 23.74 -33.54 64.51
C GLN A 186 24.93 -33.58 63.54
N LEU A 187 26.13 -33.89 64.04
CA LEU A 187 27.33 -34.03 63.23
C LEU A 187 27.20 -35.22 62.27
N LYS A 188 26.73 -36.39 62.76
CA LYS A 188 26.53 -37.57 61.91
C LYS A 188 25.52 -37.33 60.78
N THR A 189 24.46 -36.58 61.06
CA THR A 189 23.45 -36.20 60.05
C THR A 189 24.04 -35.24 59.01
N ALA A 190 24.87 -34.29 59.45
CA ALA A 190 25.55 -33.36 58.56
C ALA A 190 26.63 -34.02 57.70
N GLU A 191 27.39 -34.96 58.25
CA GLU A 191 28.36 -35.76 57.50
C GLU A 191 27.68 -36.65 56.45
N TYR A 192 26.58 -37.30 56.83
CA TYR A 192 25.77 -38.06 55.87
C TYR A 192 25.28 -37.17 54.73
N LEU A 193 24.74 -35.99 55.04
CA LEU A 193 24.27 -35.04 54.04
C LEU A 193 25.42 -34.53 53.15
N ASN A 194 26.58 -34.24 53.73
CA ASN A 194 27.75 -33.77 53.02
C ASN A 194 28.31 -34.83 52.05
N ASN A 195 28.37 -36.09 52.50
CA ASN A 195 28.90 -37.22 51.73
C ASN A 195 27.90 -37.73 50.67
N SER A 196 26.60 -37.67 50.96
CA SER A 196 25.53 -38.10 50.05
C SER A 196 25.08 -36.98 49.10
N TYR A 197 25.72 -35.81 49.13
CA TYR A 197 25.32 -34.64 48.35
C TYR A 197 25.19 -34.94 46.85
N GLY A 198 26.19 -35.59 46.24
CA GLY A 198 26.16 -35.92 44.83
C GLY A 198 25.01 -36.86 44.44
N GLU A 199 24.68 -37.84 45.28
CA GLU A 199 23.55 -38.75 45.06
C GLU A 199 22.20 -38.02 45.20
N LEU A 200 22.10 -37.10 46.18
CA LEU A 200 20.90 -36.28 46.38
C LEU A 200 20.67 -35.33 45.21
N ILE A 201 21.73 -34.71 44.68
CA ILE A 201 21.66 -33.88 43.47
C ILE A 201 21.25 -34.71 42.25
N GLY A 202 21.79 -35.92 42.09
CA GLY A 202 21.43 -36.82 40.99
C GLY A 202 19.95 -37.23 40.95
N LYS A 203 19.19 -37.00 42.03
CA LYS A 203 17.74 -37.26 42.12
C LYS A 203 16.88 -36.01 41.90
N ILE A 204 17.48 -34.82 41.77
CA ILE A 204 16.75 -33.56 41.58
C ILE A 204 16.23 -33.50 40.15
N ASN A 205 14.90 -33.39 40.02
CA ASN A 205 14.24 -33.24 38.71
C ASN A 205 13.42 -31.95 38.61
N SER A 206 13.17 -31.27 39.74
CA SER A 206 12.32 -30.09 39.81
C SER A 206 12.92 -28.96 40.67
N GLU A 207 12.39 -27.75 40.48
CA GLU A 207 12.69 -26.60 41.35
C GLU A 207 12.34 -26.88 42.81
N GLN A 208 11.24 -27.61 43.04
CA GLN A 208 10.79 -27.97 44.39
C GLN A 208 11.78 -28.91 45.09
N ASP A 209 12.41 -29.83 44.36
CA ASP A 209 13.44 -30.71 44.90
C ASP A 209 14.70 -29.92 45.28
N LEU A 210 15.07 -28.94 44.46
CA LEU A 210 16.19 -28.04 44.72
C LEU A 210 15.95 -27.16 45.96
N ALA A 211 14.73 -26.61 46.10
CA ALA A 211 14.31 -25.85 47.28
C ALA A 211 14.28 -26.71 48.56
N ARG A 212 13.84 -27.98 48.46
CA ARG A 212 13.84 -28.92 49.59
C ARG A 212 15.26 -29.25 50.02
N LEU A 213 16.18 -29.47 49.08
CA LEU A 213 17.58 -29.73 49.40
C LEU A 213 18.23 -28.51 50.06
N GLN A 214 17.98 -27.30 49.52
CA GLN A 214 18.43 -26.03 50.10
C GLN A 214 17.99 -25.91 51.57
N SER A 215 16.69 -26.05 51.83
CA SER A 215 16.13 -25.98 53.18
C SER A 215 16.73 -27.02 54.13
N LYS A 216 17.00 -28.24 53.64
CA LYS A 216 17.64 -29.31 54.43
C LYS A 216 19.08 -28.98 54.80
N ILE A 217 19.84 -28.37 53.88
CA ILE A 217 21.22 -27.93 54.14
C ILE A 217 21.22 -26.74 55.12
N ASP A 218 20.33 -25.77 54.96
CA ASP A 218 20.24 -24.60 55.84
C ASP A 218 19.85 -24.98 57.27
N PHE A 219 18.88 -25.88 57.42
CA PHE A 219 18.49 -26.44 58.72
C PHE A 219 19.65 -27.20 59.38
N THR A 220 20.40 -27.98 58.60
CA THR A 220 21.54 -28.76 59.08
C THR A 220 22.70 -27.85 59.51
N THR A 221 23.03 -26.84 58.71
CA THR A 221 24.07 -25.85 59.00
C THR A 221 23.71 -25.03 60.25
N THR A 222 22.45 -24.61 60.38
CA THR A 222 21.94 -23.94 61.60
C THR A 222 22.02 -24.84 62.83
N SER A 223 21.78 -26.14 62.67
CA SER A 223 21.86 -27.11 63.76
C SER A 223 23.30 -27.39 64.20
N LEU A 224 24.28 -27.36 63.28
CA LEU A 224 25.70 -27.43 63.60
C LEU A 224 26.20 -26.20 64.36
N GLY A 225 25.70 -25.00 64.02
CA GLY A 225 26.03 -23.76 64.73
C GLY A 225 25.59 -23.72 66.21
N LYS A 226 24.74 -24.65 66.63
CA LYS A 226 24.32 -24.81 68.04
C LYS A 226 25.32 -25.63 68.88
N ILE A 227 26.32 -26.26 68.25
CA ILE A 227 27.37 -27.01 68.95
C ILE A 227 28.31 -26.01 69.63
N PRO A 228 28.49 -26.08 70.96
CA PRO A 228 29.34 -25.13 71.66
C PRO A 228 30.82 -25.27 71.26
N GLY A 229 31.55 -24.15 71.25
CA GLY A 229 32.98 -24.12 70.90
C GLY A 229 33.90 -24.97 71.79
N PHE A 230 33.43 -25.36 72.98
CA PHE A 230 34.13 -26.24 73.91
C PHE A 230 33.87 -27.74 73.68
N SER A 231 32.99 -28.11 72.73
CA SER A 231 32.77 -29.51 72.37
C SER A 231 33.98 -30.08 71.62
N PRO A 232 34.39 -31.35 71.86
CA PRO A 232 35.45 -31.99 71.10
C PRO A 232 35.15 -32.09 69.59
N TYR A 233 33.88 -31.91 69.20
CA TYR A 233 33.41 -31.95 67.82
C TYR A 233 33.36 -30.55 67.15
N SER A 234 33.75 -29.49 67.85
CA SER A 234 33.58 -28.11 67.36
C SER A 234 34.32 -27.83 66.05
N GLN A 235 35.59 -28.24 65.93
CA GLN A 235 36.39 -28.02 64.71
C GLN A 235 35.82 -28.77 63.50
N GLN A 236 35.46 -30.05 63.69
CA GLN A 236 34.87 -30.89 62.65
C GLN A 236 33.49 -30.36 62.23
N SER A 237 32.66 -29.94 63.19
CA SER A 237 31.38 -29.28 62.95
C SER A 237 31.55 -28.01 62.11
N GLN A 238 32.56 -27.18 62.41
CA GLN A 238 32.82 -25.96 61.66
C GLN A 238 33.25 -26.24 60.22
N GLN A 239 34.10 -27.25 59.99
CA GLN A 239 34.52 -27.64 58.63
C GLN A 239 33.35 -28.16 57.79
N VAL A 240 32.52 -29.05 58.35
CA VAL A 240 31.34 -29.57 57.66
C VAL A 240 30.31 -28.45 57.42
N ALA A 241 30.13 -27.53 58.37
CA ALA A 241 29.26 -26.37 58.20
C ALA A 241 29.75 -25.44 57.07
N LEU A 242 31.05 -25.19 56.94
CA LEU A 242 31.61 -24.40 55.84
C LEU A 242 31.39 -25.07 54.48
N SER A 243 31.66 -26.37 54.35
CA SER A 243 31.43 -27.11 53.11
C SER A 243 29.95 -27.17 52.71
N LEU A 244 29.05 -27.39 53.68
CA LEU A 244 27.62 -27.36 53.46
C LEU A 244 27.13 -25.94 53.11
N SER A 245 27.69 -24.90 53.72
CA SER A 245 27.37 -23.51 53.39
C SER A 245 27.78 -23.13 51.98
N GLU A 246 28.95 -23.60 51.51
CA GLU A 246 29.40 -23.39 50.12
C GLU A 246 28.46 -24.07 49.13
N LYS A 247 28.11 -25.34 49.38
CA LYS A 247 27.13 -26.10 48.58
C LYS A 247 25.74 -25.44 48.59
N SER A 248 25.31 -24.90 49.73
CA SER A 248 24.06 -24.13 49.88
C SER A 248 24.10 -22.86 49.03
N GLN A 249 25.22 -22.11 49.04
CA GLN A 249 25.36 -20.92 48.21
C GLN A 249 25.28 -21.26 46.71
N GLN A 250 25.90 -22.35 46.28
CA GLN A 250 25.80 -22.82 44.88
C GLN A 250 24.37 -23.21 44.51
N ILE A 251 23.66 -23.95 45.38
CA ILE A 251 22.25 -24.30 45.17
C ILE A 251 21.40 -23.04 45.09
N GLN A 252 21.62 -22.05 45.95
CA GLN A 252 20.87 -20.79 45.95
C GLN A 252 21.07 -19.99 44.65
N GLN A 253 22.27 -20.02 44.08
CA GLN A 253 22.55 -19.41 42.78
C GLN A 253 21.76 -20.12 41.66
N VAL A 254 21.76 -21.46 41.64
CA VAL A 254 20.94 -22.25 40.69
C VAL A 254 19.46 -22.01 40.89
N PHE A 255 19.00 -21.94 42.14
CA PHE A 255 17.60 -21.71 42.47
C PHE A 255 17.09 -20.39 41.91
N THR A 256 17.83 -19.31 42.15
CA THR A 256 17.50 -17.96 41.65
C THR A 256 17.48 -17.93 40.12
N ALA A 257 18.38 -18.69 39.49
CA ALA A 257 18.44 -18.83 38.05
C ALA A 257 17.21 -19.54 37.47
N VAL A 258 16.79 -20.64 38.09
CA VAL A 258 15.61 -21.41 37.70
C VAL A 258 14.34 -20.56 37.87
N GLN A 259 14.23 -19.78 38.95
CA GLN A 259 13.13 -18.83 39.14
C GLN A 259 13.07 -17.75 38.06
N ALA A 260 14.21 -17.16 37.70
CA ALA A 260 14.28 -16.18 36.62
C ALA A 260 13.80 -16.76 35.28
N ALA A 261 14.19 -18.01 34.97
CA ALA A 261 13.71 -18.73 33.79
C ALA A 261 12.20 -19.02 33.84
N GLN A 262 11.65 -19.34 35.01
CA GLN A 262 10.21 -19.56 35.18
C GLN A 262 9.42 -18.28 34.88
N ILE A 263 9.86 -17.14 35.43
CA ILE A 263 9.26 -15.83 35.13
C ILE A 263 9.40 -15.52 33.63
N ALA A 264 10.57 -15.77 33.04
CA ALA A 264 10.80 -15.57 31.60
C ALA A 264 9.85 -16.44 30.75
N THR A 265 9.62 -17.69 31.17
CA THR A 265 8.71 -18.63 30.50
C THR A 265 7.27 -18.16 30.55
N GLN A 266 6.80 -17.78 31.75
CA GLN A 266 5.44 -17.25 31.94
C GLN A 266 5.21 -16.00 31.08
N LYS A 267 6.16 -15.06 31.09
CA LYS A 267 6.06 -13.86 30.23
C LYS A 267 6.09 -14.21 28.75
N SER A 268 6.84 -15.23 28.35
CA SER A 268 6.94 -15.64 26.94
C SER A 268 5.65 -16.23 26.38
N GLN A 269 4.71 -16.67 27.23
CA GLN A 269 3.39 -17.14 26.83
C GLN A 269 2.43 -16.02 26.42
N LEU A 270 2.71 -14.78 26.82
CA LEU A 270 1.88 -13.63 26.51
C LEU A 270 2.23 -13.08 25.12
N PRO A 271 1.24 -12.59 24.34
CA PRO A 271 1.50 -11.83 23.11
C PRO A 271 2.46 -10.66 23.35
N VAL A 272 3.24 -10.30 22.34
CA VAL A 272 4.21 -9.21 22.46
C VAL A 272 3.47 -7.88 22.50
N SER A 273 3.62 -7.13 23.60
CA SER A 273 2.99 -5.83 23.78
C SER A 273 3.91 -4.66 23.42
N SER A 274 5.22 -4.84 23.51
CA SER A 274 6.20 -3.79 23.16
C SER A 274 7.63 -4.32 23.03
N LEU A 275 8.50 -3.52 22.41
CA LEU A 275 9.94 -3.78 22.35
C LEU A 275 10.60 -3.78 23.74
N SER A 276 10.14 -2.91 24.64
CA SER A 276 10.60 -2.86 26.04
C SER A 276 10.30 -4.18 26.77
N GLU A 277 9.12 -4.75 26.56
CA GLU A 277 8.74 -6.03 27.13
C GLU A 277 9.65 -7.17 26.65
N LEU A 278 10.00 -7.20 25.36
CA LEU A 278 10.94 -8.20 24.83
C LEU A 278 12.36 -8.03 25.40
N GLN A 279 12.81 -6.79 25.65
CA GLN A 279 14.08 -6.53 26.32
C GLN A 279 14.07 -7.06 27.75
N ASP A 280 12.96 -6.94 28.47
CA ASP A 280 12.77 -7.51 29.79
C ASP A 280 12.81 -9.04 29.77
N ARG A 281 12.12 -9.68 28.80
CA ARG A 281 12.18 -11.15 28.62
C ARG A 281 13.63 -11.60 28.36
N LYS A 282 14.37 -10.89 27.50
CA LYS A 282 15.79 -11.14 27.22
C LYS A 282 16.66 -11.01 28.47
N ARG A 283 16.42 -9.99 29.30
CA ARG A 283 17.14 -9.79 30.56
C ARG A 283 16.88 -10.95 31.53
N LEU A 284 15.65 -11.39 31.68
CA LEU A 284 15.30 -12.53 32.54
C LEU A 284 15.99 -13.82 32.08
N TRP A 285 16.01 -14.11 30.77
CA TRP A 285 16.74 -15.26 30.24
C TRP A 285 18.24 -15.17 30.51
N ARG A 286 18.86 -13.99 30.36
CA ARG A 286 20.28 -13.79 30.71
C ARG A 286 20.55 -13.98 32.21
N GLN A 287 19.65 -13.49 33.06
CA GLN A 287 19.72 -13.70 34.51
C GLN A 287 19.60 -15.17 34.89
N ALA A 288 18.87 -15.96 34.12
CA ALA A 288 18.77 -17.41 34.31
C ALA A 288 19.99 -18.18 33.78
N ILE A 289 20.62 -17.73 32.69
CA ILE A 289 21.70 -18.46 32.02
C ILE A 289 23.06 -18.23 32.69
N ALA A 290 23.41 -16.97 33.01
CA ALA A 290 24.74 -16.63 33.53
C ALA A 290 25.17 -17.45 34.78
N PRO A 291 24.34 -17.58 35.84
CA PRO A 291 24.76 -18.33 37.04
C PRO A 291 24.88 -19.85 36.79
N ILE A 292 24.04 -20.44 35.93
CA ILE A 292 24.10 -21.88 35.66
C ILE A 292 25.27 -22.26 34.75
N GLU A 293 25.70 -21.36 33.85
CA GLU A 293 26.88 -21.56 33.00
C GLU A 293 28.20 -21.38 33.76
N ALA A 294 28.18 -20.66 34.88
CA ALA A 294 29.35 -20.49 35.74
C ALA A 294 29.71 -21.74 36.56
N ILE A 295 28.83 -22.75 36.60
CA ILE A 295 29.04 -23.98 37.36
C ILE A 295 30.06 -24.87 36.64
N SER A 296 31.10 -25.27 37.38
CA SER A 296 32.21 -26.05 36.83
C SER A 296 31.78 -27.47 36.44
N ARG A 297 32.50 -28.08 35.48
CA ARG A 297 32.28 -29.49 35.07
C ARG A 297 32.46 -30.51 36.19
N ASN A 298 33.18 -30.14 37.24
CA ASN A 298 33.47 -31.02 38.38
C ASN A 298 32.42 -30.89 39.50
N ASP A 299 31.45 -30.00 39.33
CA ASP A 299 30.38 -29.78 40.30
C ASP A 299 29.27 -30.84 40.17
N ALA A 300 28.70 -31.29 41.28
CA ALA A 300 27.61 -32.26 41.25
C ALA A 300 26.35 -31.71 40.55
N LEU A 301 26.15 -30.39 40.55
CA LEU A 301 25.04 -29.71 39.89
C LEU A 301 25.18 -29.65 38.36
N TYR A 302 26.37 -29.96 37.81
CA TYR A 302 26.71 -29.70 36.41
C TYR A 302 25.69 -30.32 35.42
N GLU A 303 25.37 -31.60 35.57
CA GLU A 303 24.44 -32.30 34.66
C GLU A 303 23.03 -31.70 34.69
N PHE A 304 22.52 -31.40 35.89
CA PHE A 304 21.20 -30.78 36.07
C PHE A 304 21.13 -29.41 35.38
N VAL A 305 22.18 -28.59 35.56
CA VAL A 305 22.18 -27.23 35.04
C VAL A 305 22.48 -27.16 33.54
N GLN A 306 23.29 -28.08 33.00
CA GLN A 306 23.54 -28.13 31.55
C GLN A 306 22.29 -28.52 30.77
N ALA A 307 21.50 -29.47 31.27
CA ALA A 307 20.23 -29.83 30.66
C ALA A 307 19.28 -28.63 30.56
N LYS A 308 19.23 -27.78 31.60
CA LYS A 308 18.44 -26.53 31.59
C LYS A 308 19.05 -25.46 30.69
N ALA A 309 20.37 -25.32 30.66
CA ALA A 309 21.07 -24.31 29.90
C ALA A 309 20.75 -24.37 28.40
N VAL A 310 20.62 -25.58 27.82
CA VAL A 310 20.21 -25.75 26.41
C VAL A 310 18.86 -25.11 26.15
N SER A 311 17.83 -25.47 26.91
CA SER A 311 16.48 -24.91 26.75
C SER A 311 16.44 -23.39 26.97
N TYR A 312 17.22 -22.87 27.92
CA TYR A 312 17.24 -21.42 28.19
C TYR A 312 17.91 -20.65 27.05
N ARG A 313 18.96 -21.20 26.43
CA ARG A 313 19.61 -20.61 25.24
C ARG A 313 18.65 -20.58 24.05
N ASP A 314 17.90 -21.64 23.82
CA ASP A 314 16.91 -21.71 22.74
C ASP A 314 15.81 -20.65 22.93
N ASN A 315 15.30 -20.50 24.15
CA ASN A 315 14.31 -19.47 24.47
C ASN A 315 14.88 -18.05 24.34
N LEU A 316 16.12 -17.82 24.77
CA LEU A 316 16.82 -16.54 24.57
C LEU A 316 17.00 -16.23 23.07
N GLN A 317 17.34 -17.24 22.26
CA GLN A 317 17.45 -17.10 20.81
C GLN A 317 16.11 -16.73 20.19
N ALA A 318 15.02 -17.39 20.57
CA ALA A 318 13.67 -17.07 20.11
C ALA A 318 13.29 -15.61 20.43
N VAL A 319 13.54 -15.15 21.66
CA VAL A 319 13.29 -13.75 22.06
C VAL A 319 14.16 -12.77 21.26
N ASN A 320 15.42 -13.11 20.98
CA ASN A 320 16.28 -12.26 20.14
C ASN A 320 15.77 -12.18 18.69
N GLN A 321 15.24 -13.27 18.13
CA GLN A 321 14.64 -13.26 16.80
C GLN A 321 13.37 -12.39 16.77
N GLN A 322 12.51 -12.50 17.79
CA GLN A 322 11.34 -11.63 17.95
C GLN A 322 11.73 -10.15 18.05
N LEU A 323 12.79 -9.81 18.80
CA LEU A 323 13.29 -8.43 18.89
C LEU A 323 13.69 -7.86 17.53
N LEU A 324 14.37 -8.64 16.69
CA LEU A 324 14.77 -8.22 15.35
C LEU A 324 13.55 -8.04 14.44
N ALA A 325 12.57 -8.93 14.53
CA ALA A 325 11.32 -8.81 13.78
C ALA A 325 10.52 -7.56 14.20
N GLU A 326 10.36 -7.32 15.50
CA GLU A 326 9.64 -6.14 16.00
C GLU A 326 10.34 -4.83 15.65
N ASP A 327 11.67 -4.76 15.76
CA ASP A 327 12.45 -3.60 15.32
C ASP A 327 12.24 -3.31 13.82
N LYS A 328 12.19 -4.37 12.99
CA LYS A 328 11.89 -4.24 11.56
C LYS A 328 10.51 -3.63 11.32
N TRP A 329 9.47 -4.05 12.06
CA TRP A 329 8.11 -3.53 11.91
C TRP A 329 7.99 -2.07 12.37
N LEU A 330 8.62 -1.72 13.49
CA LEU A 330 8.68 -0.34 13.96
C LEU A 330 9.39 0.57 12.94
N LYS A 331 10.50 0.12 12.37
CA LYS A 331 11.19 0.85 11.28
C LYS A 331 10.32 1.02 10.05
N LYS A 332 9.51 0.01 9.68
CA LYS A 332 8.53 0.12 8.58
C LYS A 332 7.47 1.19 8.89
N ILE A 333 6.94 1.26 10.11
CA ILE A 333 6.02 2.34 10.52
C ILE A 333 6.67 3.71 10.39
N THR A 334 7.88 3.88 10.93
CA THR A 334 8.60 5.17 10.87
C THR A 334 8.89 5.57 9.42
N SER A 335 9.29 4.62 8.58
CA SER A 335 9.55 4.86 7.16
C SER A 335 8.25 5.22 6.43
N ALA A 336 7.15 4.53 6.70
CA ALA A 336 5.83 4.83 6.13
C ALA A 336 5.37 6.26 6.48
N LYS A 337 5.55 6.69 7.74
CA LYS A 337 5.27 8.07 8.16
C LYS A 337 6.17 9.10 7.47
N ALA A 338 7.45 8.79 7.26
CA ALA A 338 8.35 9.68 6.53
C ALA A 338 7.95 9.81 5.05
N VAL A 339 7.58 8.70 4.41
CA VAL A 339 7.11 8.68 3.03
C VAL A 339 5.75 9.38 2.89
N SER A 340 4.85 9.30 3.88
CA SER A 340 3.58 10.03 3.84
C SER A 340 3.78 11.55 3.84
N ILE A 341 4.76 12.08 4.60
CA ILE A 341 5.12 13.51 4.55
C ILE A 341 5.58 13.92 3.14
N VAL A 342 6.36 13.06 2.48
CA VAL A 342 6.77 13.29 1.08
C VAL A 342 5.55 13.27 0.15
N ALA A 343 4.63 12.31 0.35
CA ALA A 343 3.40 12.21 -0.43
C ALA A 343 2.54 13.48 -0.29
N GLU A 344 2.34 13.98 0.94
CA GLU A 344 1.59 15.21 1.22
C GLU A 344 2.21 16.42 0.53
N LYS A 345 3.54 16.56 0.57
CA LYS A 345 4.23 17.68 -0.09
C LYS A 345 4.10 17.61 -1.62
N ARG A 346 4.19 16.41 -2.19
CA ARG A 346 4.00 16.20 -3.63
C ARG A 346 2.56 16.48 -4.03
N GLU A 347 1.60 16.02 -3.25
CA GLU A 347 0.17 16.27 -3.44
C GLU A 347 -0.13 17.78 -3.50
N ALA A 348 0.47 18.56 -2.59
CA ALA A 348 0.29 20.01 -2.56
C ALA A 348 0.91 20.76 -3.74
N THR A 349 1.83 20.14 -4.48
CA THR A 349 2.61 20.80 -5.54
C THR A 349 2.36 20.24 -6.94
N ALA A 350 1.68 19.10 -7.07
CA ALA A 350 1.41 18.43 -8.33
C ALA A 350 0.50 19.25 -9.26
N LYS A 351 0.97 19.47 -10.49
CA LYS A 351 0.29 20.25 -11.55
C LYS A 351 0.12 19.48 -12.84
N THR A 352 0.74 18.31 -12.97
CA THR A 352 0.70 17.50 -14.19
C THR A 352 0.21 16.09 -13.90
N THR A 353 -0.32 15.42 -14.93
CA THR A 353 -0.76 14.02 -14.81
C THR A 353 0.36 13.10 -14.32
N SER A 354 1.59 13.31 -14.79
CA SER A 354 2.75 12.51 -14.35
C SER A 354 3.07 12.73 -12.87
N GLU A 355 2.94 13.96 -12.36
CA GLU A 355 3.16 14.24 -10.94
C GLU A 355 2.06 13.61 -10.09
N TRP A 356 0.79 13.68 -10.52
CA TRP A 356 -0.32 13.02 -9.82
C TRP A 356 -0.18 11.49 -9.78
N GLN A 357 0.34 10.86 -10.83
CA GLN A 357 0.70 9.44 -10.84
C GLN A 357 1.79 9.12 -9.80
N GLN A 358 2.78 10.00 -9.65
CA GLN A 358 3.82 9.83 -8.61
C GLN A 358 3.26 10.02 -7.20
N VAL A 359 2.32 10.94 -7.00
CA VAL A 359 1.63 11.11 -5.71
C VAL A 359 0.87 9.83 -5.35
N GLU A 360 0.16 9.25 -6.33
CA GLU A 360 -0.56 7.98 -6.16
C GLU A 360 0.40 6.84 -5.78
N SER A 361 1.49 6.66 -6.53
CA SER A 361 2.46 5.59 -6.23
C SER A 361 3.10 5.78 -4.85
N THR A 362 3.42 7.02 -4.47
CA THR A 362 4.00 7.33 -3.16
C THR A 362 3.03 6.96 -2.02
N TRP A 363 1.75 7.31 -2.14
CA TRP A 363 0.73 6.90 -1.15
C TRP A 363 0.50 5.38 -1.14
N GLN A 364 0.57 4.72 -2.30
CA GLN A 364 0.44 3.26 -2.38
C GLN A 364 1.60 2.56 -1.66
N VAL A 365 2.83 3.07 -1.76
CA VAL A 365 3.99 2.57 -1.01
C VAL A 365 3.74 2.65 0.51
N VAL A 366 3.19 3.78 1.00
CA VAL A 366 2.85 3.94 2.43
C VAL A 366 1.86 2.85 2.87
N ILE A 367 0.77 2.66 2.13
CA ILE A 367 -0.25 1.66 2.47
C ILE A 367 0.31 0.24 2.42
N ASN A 368 1.11 -0.09 1.40
CA ASN A 368 1.70 -1.42 1.26
C ASN A 368 2.68 -1.72 2.41
N ALA A 369 3.49 -0.74 2.82
CA ALA A 369 4.43 -0.87 3.92
C ALA A 369 3.74 -1.12 5.28
N LEU A 370 2.54 -0.55 5.48
CA LEU A 370 1.76 -0.73 6.70
C LEU A 370 0.93 -2.04 6.69
N THR A 371 0.43 -2.45 5.53
CA THR A 371 -0.48 -3.60 5.40
C THR A 371 0.21 -4.94 5.65
N VAL A 372 1.52 -5.03 5.41
CA VAL A 372 2.31 -6.25 5.62
C VAL A 372 2.66 -6.51 7.10
N ILE A 373 2.37 -5.57 8.00
CA ILE A 373 2.69 -5.72 9.43
C ILE A 373 1.79 -6.80 10.04
N PRO A 374 2.35 -7.88 10.63
CA PRO A 374 1.57 -9.00 11.17
C PRO A 374 0.71 -8.61 12.37
N VAL A 375 -0.39 -9.34 12.58
CA VAL A 375 -1.35 -9.10 13.67
C VAL A 375 -0.76 -9.35 15.05
N GLU A 376 0.22 -10.25 15.14
CA GLU A 376 0.94 -10.63 16.35
C GLU A 376 2.03 -9.62 16.74
N SER A 377 2.34 -8.65 15.86
CA SER A 377 3.31 -7.62 16.15
C SER A 377 2.74 -6.55 17.09
N SER A 378 3.57 -6.05 18.00
CA SER A 378 3.20 -4.90 18.84
C SER A 378 2.95 -3.64 18.00
N ALA A 379 3.51 -3.58 16.80
CA ALA A 379 3.33 -2.48 15.85
C ALA A 379 1.96 -2.48 15.13
N TYR A 380 1.20 -3.58 15.20
CA TYR A 380 -0.03 -3.75 14.40
C TYR A 380 -1.08 -2.68 14.67
N SER A 381 -1.35 -2.36 15.93
CA SER A 381 -2.38 -1.36 16.29
C SER A 381 -2.07 0.01 15.69
N ASP A 382 -0.82 0.44 15.73
CA ASP A 382 -0.41 1.72 15.16
C ASP A 382 -0.43 1.68 13.63
N ALA A 383 -0.07 0.55 13.01
CA ALA A 383 -0.22 0.37 11.58
C ALA A 383 -1.68 0.51 11.13
N GLN A 384 -2.63 -0.10 11.84
CA GLN A 384 -4.07 -0.02 11.53
C GLN A 384 -4.62 1.40 11.65
N LYS A 385 -4.21 2.16 12.70
CA LYS A 385 -4.58 3.57 12.83
C LYS A 385 -4.13 4.39 11.63
N LEU A 386 -2.88 4.19 11.18
CA LEU A 386 -2.33 4.91 10.02
C LEU A 386 -2.99 4.48 8.71
N ILE A 387 -3.29 3.19 8.53
CA ILE A 387 -4.04 2.72 7.35
C ILE A 387 -5.42 3.37 7.31
N PHE A 388 -6.12 3.46 8.45
CA PHE A 388 -7.41 4.13 8.53
C PHE A 388 -7.33 5.60 8.13
N GLU A 389 -6.25 6.30 8.52
CA GLU A 389 -6.00 7.70 8.14
C GLU A 389 -5.62 7.88 6.66
N TYR A 390 -4.73 7.03 6.13
CA TYR A 390 -4.11 7.24 4.83
C TYR A 390 -4.88 6.62 3.66
N LYS A 391 -5.69 5.59 3.90
CA LYS A 391 -6.47 4.94 2.83
C LYS A 391 -7.48 5.89 2.15
N PRO A 392 -8.21 6.77 2.87
CA PRO A 392 -9.05 7.78 2.24
C PRO A 392 -8.25 8.76 1.36
N ARG A 393 -7.02 9.13 1.78
CA ARG A 393 -6.16 10.02 0.99
C ARG A 393 -5.69 9.37 -0.31
N LEU A 394 -5.24 8.12 -0.25
CA LEU A 394 -4.91 7.34 -1.45
C LEU A 394 -6.10 7.28 -2.43
N LEU A 395 -7.32 7.06 -1.91
CA LEU A 395 -8.52 7.06 -2.75
C LEU A 395 -8.78 8.43 -3.40
N ALA A 396 -8.65 9.53 -2.64
CA ALA A 396 -8.80 10.88 -3.17
C ALA A 396 -7.78 11.18 -4.28
N VAL A 397 -6.52 10.78 -4.09
CA VAL A 397 -5.46 10.93 -5.10
C VAL A 397 -5.74 10.08 -6.34
N LYS A 398 -6.20 8.83 -6.21
CA LYS A 398 -6.61 7.98 -7.34
C LYS A 398 -7.71 8.62 -8.18
N ASN A 399 -8.73 9.15 -7.52
CA ASN A 399 -9.83 9.86 -8.17
C ASN A 399 -9.32 11.12 -8.88
N ARG A 400 -8.42 11.87 -8.23
CA ARG A 400 -7.81 13.06 -8.80
C ARG A 400 -6.98 12.74 -10.03
N ASN A 401 -6.12 11.74 -9.97
CA ASN A 401 -5.29 11.29 -11.09
C ASN A 401 -6.15 10.85 -12.29
N THR A 402 -7.23 10.11 -12.04
CA THR A 402 -8.20 9.71 -13.08
C THR A 402 -8.84 10.94 -13.75
N ASN A 403 -9.25 11.93 -12.96
CA ASN A 403 -9.80 13.18 -13.47
C ASN A 403 -8.80 13.96 -14.32
N GLU A 404 -7.53 14.03 -13.89
CA GLU A 404 -6.45 14.69 -14.65
C GLU A 404 -6.15 13.96 -15.97
N LEU A 405 -6.18 12.63 -15.97
CA LEU A 405 -5.99 11.83 -17.19
C LEU A 405 -7.11 12.07 -18.22
N MET A 406 -8.37 12.06 -17.76
CA MET A 406 -9.51 12.35 -18.62
C MET A 406 -9.46 13.79 -19.15
N ALA A 407 -9.12 14.76 -18.30
CA ALA A 407 -8.95 16.16 -18.68
C ALA A 407 -7.82 16.33 -19.72
N ALA A 408 -6.67 15.69 -19.53
CA ALA A 408 -5.56 15.73 -20.49
C ALA A 408 -5.98 15.18 -21.87
N LYS A 409 -6.73 14.07 -21.88
CA LYS A 409 -7.24 13.45 -23.11
C LYS A 409 -8.22 14.38 -23.83
N ALA A 410 -9.19 14.93 -23.11
CA ALA A 410 -10.19 15.86 -23.66
C ALA A 410 -9.52 17.14 -24.19
N TYR A 411 -8.56 17.71 -23.46
CA TYR A 411 -7.78 18.87 -23.90
C TYR A 411 -6.99 18.57 -25.20
N LYS A 412 -6.31 17.42 -25.26
CA LYS A 412 -5.58 17.00 -26.47
C LYS A 412 -6.52 16.79 -27.66
N GLN A 413 -7.70 16.21 -27.44
CA GLN A 413 -8.73 16.07 -28.47
C GLN A 413 -9.19 17.45 -28.97
N ALA A 414 -9.43 18.40 -28.06
CA ALA A 414 -9.80 19.77 -28.42
C ALA A 414 -8.72 20.43 -29.28
N LEU A 415 -7.45 20.39 -28.87
CA LEU A 415 -6.33 20.95 -29.64
C LEU A 415 -6.20 20.32 -31.03
N ASN A 416 -6.30 19.00 -31.13
CA ASN A 416 -6.23 18.31 -32.42
C ASN A 416 -7.37 18.72 -33.35
N ALA A 417 -8.59 18.84 -32.82
CA ALA A 417 -9.76 19.27 -33.57
C ALA A 417 -9.62 20.73 -34.04
N VAL A 418 -9.12 21.64 -33.20
CA VAL A 418 -8.78 23.02 -33.59
C VAL A 418 -7.79 23.03 -34.77
N ASN A 419 -6.72 22.25 -34.69
CA ASN A 419 -5.71 22.19 -35.75
C ASN A 419 -6.23 21.56 -37.05
N LEU A 420 -7.17 20.60 -36.95
CA LEU A 420 -7.84 20.04 -38.12
C LEU A 420 -8.80 21.05 -38.74
N ALA A 421 -9.59 21.75 -37.93
CA ALA A 421 -10.53 22.77 -38.39
C ALA A 421 -9.82 23.86 -39.20
N LYS A 422 -8.73 24.42 -38.66
CA LYS A 422 -7.90 25.42 -39.36
C LYS A 422 -7.36 24.92 -40.71
N ARG A 423 -6.96 23.65 -40.79
CA ARG A 423 -6.51 23.05 -42.06
C ARG A 423 -7.65 22.90 -43.06
N TYR A 424 -8.85 22.52 -42.61
CA TYR A 424 -10.01 22.44 -43.49
C TYR A 424 -10.47 23.80 -43.99
N GLU A 425 -10.37 24.85 -43.18
CA GLU A 425 -10.61 26.23 -43.61
C GLU A 425 -9.64 26.64 -44.73
N GLN A 426 -8.35 26.34 -44.57
CA GLN A 426 -7.34 26.62 -45.61
C GLN A 426 -7.62 25.88 -46.94
N GLN A 427 -8.31 24.74 -46.87
CA GLN A 427 -8.69 23.92 -48.02
C GLN A 427 -10.09 24.25 -48.57
N ASN A 428 -10.76 25.29 -48.04
CA ASN A 428 -12.15 25.63 -48.35
C ASN A 428 -13.17 24.49 -48.08
N GLN A 429 -12.80 23.51 -47.24
CA GLN A 429 -13.67 22.41 -46.83
C GLN A 429 -14.53 22.82 -45.63
N TRP A 430 -15.40 23.82 -45.83
CA TRP A 430 -16.14 24.49 -44.75
C TRP A 430 -17.01 23.55 -43.91
N ASN A 431 -17.60 22.51 -44.51
CA ASN A 431 -18.41 21.52 -43.78
C ASN A 431 -17.54 20.74 -42.76
N ALA A 432 -16.38 20.24 -43.22
CA ALA A 432 -15.43 19.54 -42.36
C ALA A 432 -14.84 20.46 -41.27
N ALA A 433 -14.57 21.74 -41.61
CA ALA A 433 -14.10 22.74 -40.65
C ALA A 433 -15.12 22.97 -39.51
N VAL A 434 -16.39 23.20 -39.84
CA VAL A 434 -17.47 23.38 -38.86
C VAL A 434 -17.59 22.17 -37.94
N ALA A 435 -17.58 20.95 -38.49
CA ALA A 435 -17.65 19.73 -37.69
C ALA A 435 -16.46 19.59 -36.71
N GLN A 436 -15.25 19.97 -37.13
CA GLN A 436 -14.07 19.94 -36.27
C GLN A 436 -14.09 21.03 -35.19
N TRP A 437 -14.56 22.24 -35.50
CA TRP A 437 -14.75 23.28 -34.49
C TRP A 437 -15.77 22.89 -33.43
N GLN A 438 -16.90 22.28 -33.82
CA GLN A 438 -17.88 21.74 -32.88
C GLN A 438 -17.28 20.63 -32.00
N THR A 439 -16.50 19.73 -32.61
CA THR A 439 -15.76 18.68 -31.89
C THR A 439 -14.79 19.28 -30.87
N ALA A 440 -14.07 20.35 -31.24
CA ALA A 440 -13.14 21.04 -30.36
C ALA A 440 -13.85 21.63 -29.14
N LEU A 441 -14.96 22.33 -29.33
CA LEU A 441 -15.75 22.93 -28.24
C LEU A 441 -16.41 21.87 -27.36
N SER A 442 -16.89 20.77 -27.95
CA SER A 442 -17.44 19.65 -27.19
C SER A 442 -16.38 19.01 -26.29
N ALA A 443 -15.19 18.72 -26.84
CA ALA A 443 -14.07 18.17 -26.08
C ALA A 443 -13.59 19.15 -24.99
N ALA A 444 -13.53 20.45 -25.28
CA ALA A 444 -13.19 21.47 -24.30
C ALA A 444 -14.17 21.50 -23.11
N LYS A 445 -15.47 21.32 -23.35
CA LYS A 445 -16.49 21.25 -22.28
C LYS A 445 -16.36 20.00 -21.39
N GLN A 446 -15.74 18.93 -21.89
CA GLN A 446 -15.50 17.71 -21.10
C GLN A 446 -14.32 17.84 -20.14
N VAL A 447 -13.50 18.88 -20.29
CA VAL A 447 -12.41 19.15 -19.35
C VAL A 447 -13.00 19.62 -18.01
N SER A 448 -12.75 18.85 -16.96
CA SER A 448 -13.24 19.17 -15.62
C SER A 448 -12.69 20.51 -15.11
N SER A 449 -13.56 21.31 -14.49
CA SER A 449 -13.21 22.60 -13.87
C SER A 449 -12.17 22.48 -12.76
N ASN A 450 -12.12 21.32 -12.10
CA ASN A 450 -11.16 21.05 -11.06
C ASN A 450 -9.82 20.56 -11.62
N SER A 451 -9.65 20.34 -12.93
CA SER A 451 -8.38 19.85 -13.50
C SER A 451 -7.34 20.95 -13.69
N THR A 452 -6.07 20.54 -13.78
CA THR A 452 -4.95 21.44 -14.13
C THR A 452 -5.05 21.98 -15.56
N TYR A 453 -5.78 21.29 -16.44
CA TYR A 453 -5.98 21.68 -17.84
C TYR A 453 -7.12 22.70 -18.03
N ASN A 454 -7.92 23.00 -16.99
CA ASN A 454 -9.07 23.90 -17.11
C ASN A 454 -8.67 25.29 -17.62
N ILE A 455 -7.64 25.89 -17.05
CA ILE A 455 -7.20 27.26 -17.41
C ILE A 455 -6.80 27.34 -18.89
N GLU A 456 -5.95 26.41 -19.35
CA GLU A 456 -5.52 26.38 -20.75
C GLU A 456 -6.65 26.02 -21.69
N THR A 457 -7.60 25.19 -21.26
CA THR A 457 -8.81 24.88 -22.04
C THR A 457 -9.71 26.09 -22.20
N GLN A 458 -9.94 26.86 -21.12
CA GLN A 458 -10.77 28.07 -21.15
C GLN A 458 -10.24 29.11 -22.13
N LYS A 459 -8.91 29.27 -22.24
CA LYS A 459 -8.28 30.16 -23.22
C LYS A 459 -8.57 29.77 -24.67
N LEU A 460 -8.92 28.52 -24.95
CA LEU A 460 -9.22 28.04 -26.30
C LEU A 460 -10.70 28.19 -26.69
N ILE A 461 -11.61 28.26 -25.72
CA ILE A 461 -13.06 28.22 -25.97
C ILE A 461 -13.52 29.43 -26.77
N GLU A 462 -13.13 30.63 -26.37
CA GLU A 462 -13.59 31.86 -27.02
C GLU A 462 -13.07 31.98 -28.47
N PRO A 463 -11.77 31.84 -28.75
CA PRO A 463 -11.27 31.88 -30.14
C PRO A 463 -11.87 30.79 -31.03
N ALA A 464 -12.08 29.57 -30.49
CA ALA A 464 -12.71 28.48 -31.23
C ALA A 464 -14.19 28.75 -31.52
N SER A 465 -14.91 29.40 -30.61
CA SER A 465 -16.32 29.76 -30.79
C SER A 465 -16.47 30.82 -31.89
N VAL A 466 -15.60 31.82 -31.91
CA VAL A 466 -15.56 32.82 -32.99
C VAL A 466 -15.21 32.18 -34.33
N SER A 467 -14.21 31.30 -34.36
CA SER A 467 -13.81 30.60 -35.59
C SER A 467 -14.91 29.67 -36.12
N LEU A 468 -15.66 29.01 -35.22
CA LEU A 468 -16.84 28.23 -35.59
C LEU A 468 -17.88 29.09 -36.30
N GLN A 469 -18.20 30.25 -35.73
CA GLN A 469 -19.19 31.16 -36.32
C GLN A 469 -18.76 31.62 -37.72
N GLN A 470 -17.48 32.00 -37.87
CA GLN A 470 -16.93 32.38 -39.17
C GLN A 470 -17.00 31.23 -40.19
N ALA A 471 -16.65 30.00 -39.78
CA ALA A 471 -16.73 28.83 -40.63
C ALA A 471 -18.18 28.50 -41.04
N GLN A 472 -19.16 28.70 -40.16
CA GLN A 472 -20.58 28.52 -40.44
C GLN A 472 -21.09 29.56 -41.47
N GLU A 473 -20.72 30.83 -41.31
CA GLU A 473 -21.05 31.87 -42.28
C GLU A 473 -20.47 31.56 -43.67
N LYS A 474 -19.21 31.13 -43.73
CA LYS A 474 -18.55 30.72 -44.98
C LYS A 474 -19.18 29.46 -45.58
N LEU A 475 -19.58 28.49 -44.77
CA LEU A 475 -20.31 27.31 -45.23
C LEU A 475 -21.65 27.69 -45.86
N ASN A 476 -22.39 28.62 -45.27
CA ASN A 476 -23.67 29.10 -45.82
C ASN A 476 -23.51 29.83 -47.16
N VAL A 477 -22.43 30.60 -47.33
CA VAL A 477 -22.11 31.20 -48.63
C VAL A 477 -21.75 30.12 -49.64
N TYR A 478 -20.89 29.17 -49.27
CA TYR A 478 -20.46 28.09 -50.16
C TYR A 478 -21.62 27.17 -50.59
N SER A 479 -22.52 26.81 -49.67
CA SER A 479 -23.67 25.95 -49.96
C SER A 479 -24.67 26.62 -50.90
N ARG A 480 -24.93 27.93 -50.72
CA ARG A 480 -25.73 28.73 -51.64
C ARG A 480 -25.13 28.72 -53.05
N ILE A 481 -23.85 29.04 -53.19
CA ILE A 481 -23.11 29.00 -54.46
C ILE A 481 -23.24 27.63 -55.16
N GLN A 482 -23.09 26.53 -54.42
CA GLN A 482 -23.20 25.19 -55.00
C GLN A 482 -24.63 24.88 -55.48
N LYS A 483 -25.64 25.28 -54.70
CA LYS A 483 -27.05 25.14 -55.11
C LYS A 483 -27.35 25.97 -56.36
N THR A 484 -26.91 27.23 -56.39
CA THR A 484 -27.07 28.12 -57.55
C THR A 484 -26.42 27.53 -58.79
N ARG A 485 -25.22 26.94 -58.71
CA ARG A 485 -24.62 26.24 -59.84
C ARG A 485 -25.46 25.07 -60.32
N SER A 486 -25.99 24.26 -59.40
CA SER A 486 -26.84 23.12 -59.74
C SER A 486 -28.15 23.58 -60.40
N ASP A 487 -28.74 24.68 -59.92
CA ASP A 487 -29.96 25.24 -60.49
C ASP A 487 -29.70 25.87 -61.87
N LEU A 488 -28.60 26.62 -62.03
CA LEU A 488 -28.18 27.16 -63.34
C LEU A 488 -27.87 26.06 -64.34
N GLU A 489 -27.14 25.01 -63.95
CA GLU A 489 -26.87 23.88 -64.83
C GLU A 489 -28.17 23.20 -65.25
N ARG A 490 -29.10 22.98 -64.32
CA ARG A 490 -30.42 22.39 -64.63
C ARG A 490 -31.26 23.27 -65.55
N THR A 491 -31.21 24.59 -65.39
CA THR A 491 -31.97 25.54 -66.22
C THR A 491 -31.35 25.74 -67.59
N CYS A 492 -30.02 25.74 -67.69
CA CYS A 492 -29.30 25.93 -68.95
C CYS A 492 -29.07 24.64 -69.76
N SER A 493 -29.29 23.47 -69.15
CA SER A 493 -29.14 22.17 -69.82
C SER A 493 -30.45 21.72 -70.47
N GLY A 494 -30.36 21.31 -71.74
CA GLY A 494 -31.45 20.73 -72.53
C GLY A 494 -30.86 19.84 -73.63
N GLU A 495 -31.71 19.27 -74.50
CA GLU A 495 -31.24 18.54 -75.70
C GLU A 495 -30.36 19.43 -76.58
N VAL A 496 -30.77 20.70 -76.73
CA VAL A 496 -29.91 21.80 -77.16
C VAL A 496 -29.58 22.63 -75.93
N ARG A 497 -28.30 22.93 -75.70
CA ARG A 497 -27.86 23.76 -74.58
C ARG A 497 -28.51 25.14 -74.72
N VAL A 498 -29.31 25.54 -73.73
CA VAL A 498 -30.08 26.79 -73.76
C VAL A 498 -29.17 27.98 -73.48
N CYS A 499 -28.27 27.83 -72.52
CA CYS A 499 -27.35 28.89 -72.12
C CYS A 499 -26.01 28.38 -71.57
N THR A 500 -25.06 29.30 -71.51
CA THR A 500 -23.81 29.17 -70.75
C THR A 500 -23.81 30.20 -69.63
N TYR A 501 -23.10 29.92 -68.54
CA TYR A 501 -23.09 30.82 -67.40
C TYR A 501 -21.71 30.92 -66.74
N ILE A 502 -21.47 32.07 -66.14
CA ILE A 502 -20.33 32.34 -65.28
C ILE A 502 -20.88 32.86 -63.96
N MET A 503 -20.33 32.38 -62.85
CA MET A 503 -20.79 32.76 -61.53
C MET A 503 -19.62 32.97 -60.58
N ASN A 504 -19.62 34.11 -59.90
CA ASN A 504 -18.71 34.46 -58.83
C ASN A 504 -19.49 35.15 -57.69
N ASN A 505 -18.78 35.66 -56.68
CA ASN A 505 -19.42 36.33 -55.54
C ASN A 505 -20.00 37.72 -55.87
N GLN A 506 -19.84 38.23 -57.10
CA GLN A 506 -20.28 39.55 -57.54
C GLN A 506 -21.53 39.49 -58.43
N GLY A 507 -21.87 38.32 -58.98
CA GLY A 507 -23.04 38.18 -59.86
C GLY A 507 -23.08 36.88 -60.65
N ILE A 508 -24.24 36.64 -61.25
CA ILE A 508 -24.49 35.60 -62.26
C ILE A 508 -24.51 36.28 -63.63
N THR A 509 -23.71 35.75 -64.56
CA THR A 509 -23.75 36.16 -65.97
C THR A 509 -24.19 34.97 -66.80
N VAL A 510 -25.26 35.13 -67.56
CA VAL A 510 -25.82 34.11 -68.45
C VAL A 510 -25.71 34.59 -69.89
N ARG A 511 -25.29 33.72 -70.80
CA ARG A 511 -25.31 33.98 -72.24
C ARG A 511 -26.14 32.92 -72.94
N ILE A 512 -27.12 33.34 -73.73
CA ILE A 512 -27.92 32.45 -74.56
C ILE A 512 -27.00 31.74 -75.57
N ALA A 513 -27.21 30.44 -75.76
CA ALA A 513 -26.40 29.67 -76.70
C ALA A 513 -26.79 30.00 -78.15
N PRO A 514 -25.82 30.16 -79.07
CA PRO A 514 -26.10 30.44 -80.48
C PRO A 514 -27.05 29.42 -81.12
N ASP A 515 -26.81 28.13 -80.88
CA ASP A 515 -27.60 27.04 -81.46
C ASP A 515 -29.05 27.06 -80.99
N TYR A 516 -29.28 27.45 -79.73
CA TYR A 516 -30.61 27.61 -79.17
C TYR A 516 -31.32 28.85 -79.76
N GLU A 517 -30.64 29.98 -79.85
CA GLU A 517 -31.21 31.19 -80.45
C GLU A 517 -31.57 30.98 -81.94
N GLN A 518 -30.74 30.25 -82.67
CA GLN A 518 -31.02 29.87 -84.06
C GLN A 518 -32.25 28.94 -84.16
N SER A 519 -32.38 27.96 -83.26
CA SER A 519 -33.55 27.08 -83.23
C SER A 519 -34.86 27.82 -82.95
N LEU A 520 -34.80 28.88 -82.12
CA LEU A 520 -35.95 29.75 -81.86
C LEU A 520 -36.31 30.59 -83.08
N GLN A 521 -35.32 31.15 -83.77
CA GLN A 521 -35.53 31.91 -85.01
C GLN A 521 -36.14 31.04 -86.11
N ASP A 522 -35.64 29.82 -86.30
CA ASP A 522 -36.18 28.87 -87.27
C ASP A 522 -37.65 28.52 -86.95
N SER A 523 -37.96 28.26 -85.68
CA SER A 523 -39.32 27.98 -85.21
C SER A 523 -40.28 29.17 -85.42
N LEU A 524 -39.80 30.40 -85.21
CA LEU A 524 -40.58 31.62 -85.43
C LEU A 524 -40.80 31.90 -86.93
N MET A 525 -39.80 31.67 -87.78
CA MET A 525 -39.94 31.79 -89.23
C MET A 525 -40.96 30.79 -89.78
N GLU A 526 -40.91 29.53 -89.33
CA GLU A 526 -41.88 28.51 -89.71
C GLU A 526 -43.31 28.87 -89.26
N ALA A 527 -43.47 29.33 -88.02
CA ALA A 527 -44.76 29.79 -87.50
C ALA A 527 -45.35 30.95 -88.30
N SER A 528 -44.51 31.90 -88.73
CA SER A 528 -44.92 33.06 -89.53
C SER A 528 -45.32 32.68 -90.96
N ALA A 529 -44.65 31.69 -91.56
CA ALA A 529 -44.97 31.18 -92.89
C ALA A 529 -46.27 30.36 -92.91
N GLN A 530 -46.59 29.67 -91.81
CA GLN A 530 -47.79 28.83 -91.66
C GLN A 530 -48.99 29.57 -91.04
N GLY A 531 -48.81 30.81 -90.56
CA GLY A 531 -49.88 31.59 -89.93
C GLY A 531 -50.41 31.00 -88.63
N ASN A 532 -49.56 30.31 -87.85
CA ASN A 532 -49.96 29.63 -86.62
C ASN A 532 -49.60 30.48 -85.36
N PRO A 533 -50.57 31.21 -84.78
CA PRO A 533 -50.33 32.07 -83.62
C PRO A 533 -50.01 31.29 -82.32
N GLU A 534 -50.40 30.02 -82.22
CA GLU A 534 -50.11 29.20 -81.02
C GLU A 534 -48.61 28.89 -80.89
N LEU A 535 -47.91 28.70 -82.01
CA LEU A 535 -46.47 28.44 -82.01
C LEU A 535 -45.66 29.67 -81.56
N ILE A 536 -46.09 30.87 -81.98
CA ILE A 536 -45.47 32.15 -81.58
C ILE A 536 -45.68 32.40 -80.08
N ALA A 537 -46.89 32.11 -79.57
CA ALA A 537 -47.19 32.21 -78.15
C ALA A 537 -46.32 31.23 -77.32
N GLY A 538 -46.13 30.00 -77.78
CA GLY A 538 -45.30 29.00 -77.10
C GLY A 538 -43.82 29.37 -77.01
N VAL A 539 -43.25 29.99 -78.05
CA VAL A 539 -41.85 30.49 -78.02
C VAL A 539 -41.68 31.63 -77.00
N ASN A 540 -42.62 32.58 -76.97
CA ASN A 540 -42.60 33.69 -76.01
C ASN A 540 -42.78 33.18 -74.57
N GLU A 541 -43.70 32.24 -74.35
CA GLU A 541 -43.92 31.62 -73.04
C GLU A 541 -42.67 30.89 -72.54
N HIS A 542 -41.97 30.18 -73.42
CA HIS A 542 -40.73 29.48 -73.08
C HIS A 542 -39.61 30.45 -72.67
N LEU A 543 -39.40 31.53 -73.43
CA LEU A 543 -38.42 32.57 -73.09
C LEU A 543 -38.76 33.30 -71.78
N GLN A 544 -40.05 33.59 -71.55
CA GLN A 544 -40.52 34.19 -70.32
C GLN A 544 -40.30 33.26 -69.12
N THR A 545 -40.55 31.96 -69.29
CA THR A 545 -40.31 30.93 -68.27
C THR A 545 -38.82 30.82 -67.94
N LEU A 546 -37.95 30.86 -68.96
CA LEU A 546 -36.49 30.85 -68.78
C LEU A 546 -36.04 32.08 -68.00
N GLN A 547 -36.50 33.27 -68.37
CA GLN A 547 -36.18 34.51 -67.64
C GLN A 547 -36.63 34.42 -66.18
N GLN A 548 -37.87 34.00 -65.92
CA GLN A 548 -38.39 33.85 -64.55
C GLN A 548 -37.59 32.83 -63.73
N ALA A 549 -37.17 31.72 -64.34
CA ALA A 549 -36.33 30.74 -63.68
C ALA A 549 -34.96 31.33 -63.31
N LEU A 550 -34.32 32.09 -64.20
CA LEU A 550 -33.04 32.75 -63.94
C LEU A 550 -33.17 33.85 -62.87
N GLU A 551 -34.26 34.63 -62.90
CA GLU A 551 -34.58 35.61 -61.85
C GLU A 551 -34.75 34.94 -60.49
N ALA A 552 -35.52 33.86 -60.41
CA ALA A 552 -35.71 33.10 -59.18
C ALA A 552 -34.39 32.51 -58.66
N ILE A 553 -33.50 32.07 -59.55
CA ILE A 553 -32.17 31.58 -59.18
C ILE A 553 -31.31 32.72 -58.60
N SER A 554 -31.34 33.90 -59.22
CA SER A 554 -30.65 35.11 -58.76
C SER A 554 -31.15 35.58 -57.40
N ASP A 555 -32.47 35.64 -57.21
CA ASP A 555 -33.10 36.02 -55.93
C ASP A 555 -32.75 35.03 -54.81
N ASN A 556 -32.80 33.72 -55.10
CA ASN A 556 -32.44 32.69 -54.13
C ASN A 556 -30.95 32.70 -53.76
N ALA A 557 -30.11 33.15 -54.70
CA ALA A 557 -28.66 33.25 -54.52
C ALA A 557 -28.22 34.58 -53.89
N ASP A 558 -29.11 35.58 -53.85
CA ASP A 558 -28.84 36.94 -53.39
C ASP A 558 -27.63 37.58 -54.11
N VAL A 559 -27.55 37.36 -55.43
CA VAL A 559 -26.56 37.99 -56.31
C VAL A 559 -27.23 38.55 -57.59
N PRO A 560 -26.74 39.67 -58.15
CA PRO A 560 -27.31 40.27 -59.36
C PRO A 560 -27.17 39.35 -60.57
N LEU A 561 -28.04 39.53 -61.57
CA LEU A 561 -28.09 38.73 -62.79
C LEU A 561 -27.98 39.63 -64.03
N VAL A 562 -27.14 39.21 -64.98
CA VAL A 562 -27.07 39.81 -66.31
C VAL A 562 -27.22 38.70 -67.36
N VAL A 563 -28.14 38.89 -68.30
CA VAL A 563 -28.39 37.96 -69.40
C VAL A 563 -28.00 38.63 -70.72
N TYR A 564 -27.20 37.93 -71.50
CA TYR A 564 -26.72 38.34 -72.82
C TYR A 564 -27.32 37.45 -73.92
N ASP A 565 -27.64 38.03 -75.07
CA ASP A 565 -27.93 37.27 -76.31
C ASP A 565 -26.68 36.52 -76.81
N ALA A 566 -26.79 35.75 -77.91
CA ALA A 566 -25.64 35.02 -78.42
C ALA A 566 -24.57 35.93 -79.03
N GLN A 567 -24.92 37.16 -79.39
CA GLN A 567 -24.02 38.18 -79.96
C GLN A 567 -23.30 39.01 -78.87
N GLY A 568 -23.70 38.86 -77.60
CA GLY A 568 -23.09 39.52 -76.46
C GLY A 568 -23.72 40.87 -76.09
N ASN A 569 -24.93 41.18 -76.55
CA ASN A 569 -25.67 42.34 -76.08
C ASN A 569 -26.49 41.97 -74.83
N VAL A 570 -26.58 42.91 -73.88
CA VAL A 570 -27.41 42.74 -72.68
C VAL A 570 -28.88 42.78 -73.09
N ILE A 571 -29.59 41.68 -72.84
CA ILE A 571 -31.03 41.58 -73.07
C ILE A 571 -31.85 41.68 -71.79
N TYR A 572 -31.22 41.42 -70.63
CA TYR A 572 -31.85 41.59 -69.33
C TYR A 572 -30.81 41.83 -68.24
N GLU A 573 -31.10 42.73 -67.31
CA GLU A 573 -30.28 43.02 -66.13
C GLU A 573 -31.17 43.14 -64.90
N ARG A 574 -30.79 42.43 -63.83
CA ARG A 574 -31.41 42.51 -62.50
C ARG A 574 -30.36 42.92 -61.49
N LYS A 575 -30.60 44.06 -60.84
CA LYS A 575 -29.83 44.54 -59.70
C LYS A 575 -30.59 44.19 -58.42
N LEU A 576 -29.86 43.66 -57.43
CA LEU A 576 -30.39 43.49 -56.08
C LEU A 576 -30.15 44.79 -55.30
N ASN A 577 -31.12 45.18 -54.46
CA ASN A 577 -31.07 46.42 -53.67
C ASN A 577 -30.31 46.27 -52.36
#